data_AF-A0A7J8JC89-F1
#
_entry.id   AF-A0A7J8JC89-F1
#
_cell.length_a   1.000
_cell.length_b   1.000
_cell.length_c   1.000
_cell.angle_alpha   90.00
_cell.angle_beta   90.00
_cell.angle_gamma   90.00
#
_symmetry.space_group_name_H-M   'P 1'
#
loop_
_entity.id
_entity.type
_entity.pdbx_description
1 polymer ?
#
loop_
_entity_poly.entity_id
_entity_poly.type
_entity_poly.pdbx_seq_one_letter_code
_entity_poly.pdbx_strand_id
1 'polypeptide(L)'
;MAMDGYRGFLGLLVSALLVGFLSVIFTLIWVLHYRGGLGWDGSSLEFNWHPVLVVTGFVFIQGIAIIVYRLPWTWKCSKLLMKSIHAGLNTVAAILAIISLVAAFDFHNTLQIPNMYSLHSWVGLIVVILYMLQLLLGFSVFLLPFAPLSLRAFLMPIHVYSGLFIFGTVIATVLMGVTEKLIFSLQNPAYSTLPPEGIFTNTLGLLVLLFGGLIFWIVTRPQWKRPKEPNSILLQPNRSNPEGVEGSMAINFGNVDKSDSDLNNEAAARKRNITVDEAGQRSTM
;
A
#
# COMPACT_ATOMS: atom_id res chain seq x y z
N MET A 1 0.22 -25.00 3.97
CA MET A 1 1.35 -24.28 4.57
C MET A 1 0.80 -23.38 5.66
N ALA A 2 1.14 -23.63 6.92
CA ALA A 2 0.79 -22.72 8.01
C ALA A 2 1.58 -21.43 7.83
N MET A 3 0.98 -20.27 8.09
CA MET A 3 1.68 -19.00 7.96
C MET A 3 2.58 -18.76 9.17
N ASP A 4 3.85 -18.47 8.91
CA ASP A 4 4.77 -17.97 9.92
C ASP A 4 4.27 -16.65 10.54
N GLY A 5 4.17 -16.63 11.86
CA GLY A 5 3.71 -15.46 12.61
C GLY A 5 2.20 -15.21 12.54
N TYR A 6 1.37 -16.24 12.26
CA TYR A 6 -0.10 -16.12 12.20
C TYR A 6 -0.73 -15.40 13.41
N ARG A 7 -0.28 -15.72 14.64
CA ARG A 7 -0.77 -15.04 15.86
C ARG A 7 -0.42 -13.55 15.88
N GLY A 8 0.78 -13.19 15.44
CA GLY A 8 1.22 -11.79 15.33
C GLY A 8 0.42 -11.04 14.26
N PHE A 9 0.18 -11.67 13.10
CA PHE A 9 -0.72 -11.13 12.08
C PHE A 9 -2.12 -10.87 12.63
N LEU A 10 -2.70 -11.85 13.35
CA LEU A 10 -4.05 -11.72 13.90
C LEU A 10 -4.13 -10.59 14.93
N GLY A 11 -3.15 -10.49 15.83
CA GLY A 11 -3.08 -9.39 16.80
C GLY A 11 -3.04 -8.03 16.10
N LEU A 12 -2.21 -7.87 15.07
CA LEU A 12 -2.12 -6.62 14.31
C LEU A 12 -3.39 -6.31 13.50
N LEU A 13 -4.02 -7.32 12.91
CA LEU A 13 -5.27 -7.15 12.20
C LEU A 13 -6.39 -6.70 13.14
N VAL A 14 -6.52 -7.35 14.30
CA VAL A 14 -7.52 -6.98 15.32
C VAL A 14 -7.27 -5.56 15.83
N SER A 15 -6.01 -5.20 16.10
CA SER A 15 -5.66 -3.82 16.47
C SER A 15 -6.01 -2.82 15.37
N ALA A 16 -5.69 -3.12 14.10
CA ALA A 16 -6.02 -2.24 12.98
C ALA A 16 -7.55 -2.06 12.83
N LEU A 17 -8.32 -3.15 12.96
CA LEU A 17 -9.78 -3.07 12.92
C LEU A 17 -10.32 -2.24 14.08
N LEU A 18 -9.86 -2.48 15.31
CA LEU A 18 -10.28 -1.73 16.49
C LEU A 18 -10.00 -0.23 16.34
N VAL A 19 -8.77 0.14 15.99
CA VAL A 19 -8.37 1.55 15.84
C VAL A 19 -9.12 2.20 14.65
N GLY A 20 -9.33 1.46 13.56
CA GLY A 20 -10.10 1.94 12.41
C GLY A 20 -11.58 2.19 12.75
N PHE A 21 -12.22 1.25 13.46
CA PHE A 21 -13.59 1.43 13.96
C PHE A 21 -13.69 2.60 14.94
N LEU A 22 -12.75 2.71 15.89
CA LEU A 22 -12.69 3.85 16.80
C LEU A 22 -12.53 5.18 16.05
N SER A 23 -11.74 5.22 14.98
CA SER A 23 -11.61 6.43 14.14
C SER A 23 -12.96 6.84 13.52
N VAL A 24 -13.72 5.89 12.97
CA VAL A 24 -15.06 6.17 12.42
C VAL A 24 -16.03 6.63 13.52
N ILE A 25 -16.04 5.94 14.67
CA ILE A 25 -16.91 6.28 15.81
C ILE A 25 -16.56 7.67 16.35
N PHE A 26 -15.27 7.99 16.50
CA PHE A 26 -14.83 9.30 16.98
C PHE A 26 -15.22 10.40 15.98
N THR A 27 -15.09 10.18 14.68
CA THR A 27 -15.57 11.15 13.68
C THR A 27 -17.07 11.36 13.79
N LEU A 28 -17.86 10.30 13.98
CA LEU A 28 -19.31 10.40 14.19
C LEU A 28 -19.66 11.15 15.47
N ILE A 29 -19.02 10.83 16.60
CA ILE A 29 -19.22 11.55 17.86
C ILE A 29 -18.82 13.01 17.70
N TRP A 30 -17.71 13.30 17.03
CA TRP A 30 -17.27 14.66 16.77
C TRP A 30 -18.37 15.46 16.05
N VAL A 31 -18.89 14.94 14.95
CA VAL A 31 -19.90 15.70 14.18
C VAL A 31 -21.27 15.75 14.85
N LEU A 32 -21.72 14.64 15.45
CA LEU A 32 -23.06 14.53 16.05
C LEU A 32 -23.16 15.26 17.39
N HIS A 33 -22.13 15.15 18.24
CA HIS A 33 -22.15 15.74 19.57
C HIS A 33 -21.61 17.18 19.56
N TYR A 34 -20.48 17.42 18.89
CA TYR A 34 -19.83 18.73 18.95
C TYR A 34 -20.22 19.66 17.79
N ARG A 35 -20.56 19.15 16.59
CA ARG A 35 -20.76 19.98 15.37
C ARG A 35 -22.21 20.06 14.88
N GLY A 36 -23.17 19.67 15.72
CA GLY A 36 -24.60 19.91 15.46
C GLY A 36 -25.29 18.88 14.56
N GLY A 37 -24.59 17.84 14.11
CA GLY A 37 -25.21 16.73 13.37
C GLY A 37 -24.85 16.66 11.89
N LEU A 38 -25.73 16.00 11.13
CA LEU A 38 -25.59 15.74 9.70
C LEU A 38 -26.86 16.16 8.96
N GLY A 39 -26.70 16.73 7.77
CA GLY A 39 -27.79 17.21 6.91
C GLY A 39 -27.34 17.22 5.44
N TRP A 40 -28.24 17.56 4.51
CA TRP A 40 -27.90 17.73 3.08
C TRP A 40 -28.68 18.93 2.53
N ASP A 41 -28.25 20.12 2.94
CA ASP A 41 -28.91 21.42 2.77
C ASP A 41 -27.95 22.59 2.46
N GLY A 42 -26.69 22.32 2.14
CA GLY A 42 -25.63 23.31 1.90
C GLY A 42 -25.10 24.00 3.18
N SER A 43 -25.60 23.62 4.36
CA SER A 43 -25.15 24.20 5.65
C SER A 43 -23.90 23.48 6.20
N SER A 44 -23.45 23.90 7.39
CA SER A 44 -22.39 23.20 8.12
C SER A 44 -22.73 21.74 8.43
N LEU A 45 -24.02 21.38 8.50
CA LEU A 45 -24.47 20.01 8.67
C LEU A 45 -24.17 19.15 7.45
N GLU A 46 -24.22 19.74 6.24
CA GLU A 46 -23.79 19.06 5.02
C GLU A 46 -22.26 18.90 4.99
N PHE A 47 -21.51 19.96 5.33
CA PHE A 47 -20.06 19.86 5.43
C PHE A 47 -19.60 18.74 6.38
N ASN A 48 -20.33 18.48 7.46
CA ASN A 48 -20.00 17.43 8.41
C ASN A 48 -19.99 16.02 7.80
N TRP A 49 -20.63 15.80 6.64
CA TRP A 49 -20.44 14.55 5.88
C TRP A 49 -19.03 14.40 5.35
N HIS A 50 -18.32 15.49 5.06
CA HIS A 50 -16.98 15.44 4.52
C HIS A 50 -16.00 14.64 5.40
N PRO A 51 -15.74 15.01 6.68
CA PRO A 51 -14.86 14.21 7.53
C PRO A 51 -15.39 12.79 7.78
N VAL A 52 -16.71 12.60 7.93
CA VAL A 52 -17.32 11.26 8.14
C VAL A 52 -17.03 10.33 6.98
N LEU A 53 -17.27 10.79 5.75
CA LEU A 53 -17.14 9.98 4.55
C LEU A 53 -15.68 9.77 4.15
N VAL A 54 -14.80 10.77 4.33
CA VAL A 54 -13.35 10.57 4.11
C VAL A 54 -12.77 9.57 5.11
N VAL A 55 -13.05 9.69 6.41
CA VAL A 55 -12.52 8.74 7.41
C VAL A 55 -13.11 7.34 7.20
N THR A 56 -14.39 7.22 6.85
CA THR A 56 -15.00 5.91 6.61
C THR A 56 -14.49 5.27 5.32
N GLY A 57 -14.48 6.01 4.21
CA GLY A 57 -14.12 5.50 2.89
C GLY A 57 -12.61 5.43 2.67
N PHE A 58 -11.96 6.58 2.66
CA PHE A 58 -10.56 6.74 2.26
C PHE A 58 -9.56 6.38 3.37
N VAL A 59 -9.95 6.43 4.64
CA VAL A 59 -9.11 5.86 5.71
C VAL A 59 -9.47 4.41 5.93
N PHE A 60 -10.64 4.12 6.50
CA PHE A 60 -10.96 2.78 6.99
C PHE A 60 -11.14 1.76 5.86
N ILE A 61 -12.11 1.95 4.96
CA ILE A 61 -12.43 0.96 3.90
C ILE A 61 -11.24 0.75 2.95
N GLN A 62 -10.59 1.83 2.50
CA GLN A 62 -9.37 1.74 1.69
C GLN A 62 -8.25 0.97 2.42
N GLY A 63 -8.03 1.26 3.72
CA GLY A 63 -7.03 0.54 4.53
C GLY A 63 -7.29 -0.97 4.56
N ILE A 64 -8.55 -1.39 4.74
CA ILE A 64 -8.94 -2.80 4.67
C ILE A 64 -8.73 -3.37 3.26
N ALA A 65 -9.09 -2.62 2.22
CA ALA A 65 -8.90 -3.04 0.83
C ALA A 65 -7.43 -3.30 0.49
N ILE A 66 -6.50 -2.50 1.03
CA ILE A 66 -5.05 -2.62 0.85
C ILE A 66 -4.53 -3.96 1.41
N ILE A 67 -5.03 -4.39 2.57
CA ILE A 67 -4.55 -5.62 3.24
C ILE A 67 -5.38 -6.87 2.91
N VAL A 68 -6.43 -6.77 2.10
CA VAL A 68 -7.40 -7.87 1.87
C VAL A 68 -6.75 -9.15 1.31
N TYR A 69 -5.67 -9.02 0.53
CA TYR A 69 -4.91 -10.17 0.02
C TYR A 69 -4.01 -10.84 1.05
N ARG A 70 -3.81 -10.21 2.21
CA ARG A 70 -2.95 -10.70 3.30
C ARG A 70 -3.73 -11.55 4.30
N LEU A 71 -5.05 -11.61 4.14
CA LEU A 71 -5.94 -12.44 4.95
C LEU A 71 -5.64 -13.93 4.72
N PRO A 72 -5.20 -14.69 5.73
CA PRO A 72 -4.63 -16.02 5.53
C PRO A 72 -5.69 -17.06 5.16
N TRP A 73 -6.89 -16.89 5.73
CA TRP A 73 -8.06 -17.69 5.42
C TRP A 73 -8.56 -17.49 3.98
N THR A 74 -8.08 -16.46 3.26
CA THR A 74 -8.46 -16.23 1.86
C THR A 74 -7.42 -16.74 0.84
N TRP A 75 -6.28 -17.29 1.30
CA TRP A 75 -5.20 -17.72 0.41
C TRP A 75 -5.57 -18.88 -0.50
N LYS A 76 -6.51 -19.74 -0.05
CA LYS A 76 -7.09 -20.82 -0.85
C LYS A 76 -8.34 -20.40 -1.63
N CYS A 77 -8.86 -19.19 -1.43
CA CYS A 77 -10.00 -18.68 -2.17
C CYS A 77 -9.59 -18.28 -3.60
N SER A 78 -10.58 -18.26 -4.51
CA SER A 78 -10.36 -17.84 -5.90
C SER A 78 -9.63 -16.50 -5.98
N LYS A 79 -8.59 -16.45 -6.82
CA LYS A 79 -7.86 -15.20 -7.09
C LYS A 79 -8.76 -14.15 -7.73
N LEU A 80 -9.69 -14.55 -8.58
CA LEU A 80 -10.67 -13.65 -9.17
C LEU A 80 -11.59 -13.08 -8.08
N LEU A 81 -12.09 -13.91 -7.16
CA LEU A 81 -12.91 -13.44 -6.03
C LEU A 81 -12.18 -12.38 -5.21
N MET A 82 -10.91 -12.62 -4.85
CA MET A 82 -10.14 -11.64 -4.07
C MET A 82 -9.85 -10.35 -4.85
N LYS A 83 -9.69 -10.43 -6.18
CA LYS A 83 -9.63 -9.23 -7.04
C LYS A 83 -10.95 -8.47 -7.03
N SER A 84 -12.08 -9.16 -7.10
CA SER A 84 -13.40 -8.53 -7.03
C SER A 84 -13.64 -7.87 -5.69
N ILE A 85 -13.26 -8.51 -4.57
CA ILE A 85 -13.38 -7.91 -3.23
C ILE A 85 -12.49 -6.67 -3.11
N HIS A 86 -11.22 -6.77 -3.53
CA HIS A 86 -10.31 -5.63 -3.52
C HIS A 86 -10.84 -4.47 -4.37
N ALA A 87 -11.27 -4.74 -5.60
CA ALA A 87 -11.85 -3.72 -6.49
C ALA A 87 -13.12 -3.13 -5.88
N GLY A 88 -14.05 -3.96 -5.40
CA GLY A 88 -15.30 -3.53 -4.80
C GLY A 88 -15.09 -2.63 -3.57
N LEU A 89 -14.21 -3.01 -2.64
CA LEU A 89 -13.89 -2.16 -1.48
C LEU A 89 -13.30 -0.81 -1.91
N ASN A 90 -12.36 -0.81 -2.86
CA ASN A 90 -11.80 0.46 -3.35
C ASN A 90 -12.84 1.31 -4.09
N THR A 91 -13.78 0.70 -4.83
CA THR A 91 -14.89 1.40 -5.48
C THR A 91 -15.84 2.02 -4.46
N VAL A 92 -16.19 1.31 -3.39
CA VAL A 92 -17.00 1.87 -2.29
C VAL A 92 -16.28 3.09 -1.69
N ALA A 93 -15.00 2.97 -1.38
CA ALA A 93 -14.20 4.10 -0.88
C ALA A 93 -14.18 5.29 -1.86
N ALA A 94 -14.05 5.04 -3.18
CA ALA A 94 -14.15 6.07 -4.22
C ALA A 94 -15.50 6.79 -4.22
N ILE A 95 -16.61 6.05 -4.15
CA ILE A 95 -17.95 6.63 -4.12
C ILE A 95 -18.12 7.54 -2.90
N LEU A 96 -17.73 7.05 -1.71
CA LEU A 96 -17.82 7.85 -0.48
C LEU A 96 -16.98 9.12 -0.55
N ALA A 97 -15.77 9.06 -1.13
CA ALA A 97 -14.93 10.23 -1.30
C ALA A 97 -15.48 11.24 -2.31
N ILE A 98 -16.13 10.79 -3.39
CA ILE A 98 -16.81 11.70 -4.33
C ILE A 98 -17.95 12.42 -3.60
N ILE A 99 -18.82 11.69 -2.89
CA ILE A 99 -19.92 12.28 -2.12
C ILE A 99 -19.38 13.26 -1.08
N SER A 100 -18.28 12.89 -0.41
CA SER A 100 -17.58 13.75 0.55
C SER A 100 -17.09 15.06 -0.06
N LEU A 101 -16.55 15.03 -1.29
CA LEU A 101 -16.12 16.25 -1.97
C LEU A 101 -17.33 17.09 -2.37
N VAL A 102 -18.37 16.46 -2.93
CA VAL A 102 -19.63 17.16 -3.30
C VAL A 102 -20.17 17.93 -2.10
N ALA A 103 -20.29 17.29 -0.93
CA ALA A 103 -20.74 17.96 0.30
C ALA A 103 -19.90 19.18 0.70
N ALA A 104 -18.57 19.13 0.49
CA ALA A 104 -17.69 20.25 0.80
C ALA A 104 -17.82 21.38 -0.23
N PHE A 105 -17.91 21.05 -1.52
CA PHE A 105 -18.13 22.04 -2.59
C PHE A 105 -19.51 22.70 -2.48
N ASP A 106 -20.56 21.93 -2.23
CA ASP A 106 -21.94 22.42 -2.09
C ASP A 106 -22.06 23.35 -0.87
N PHE A 107 -21.45 22.98 0.27
CA PHE A 107 -21.32 23.87 1.44
C PHE A 107 -20.61 25.19 1.10
N HIS A 108 -19.44 25.13 0.46
CA HIS A 108 -18.69 26.32 0.09
C HIS A 108 -19.45 27.20 -0.90
N ASN A 109 -20.07 26.60 -1.91
CA ASN A 109 -20.83 27.32 -2.93
C ASN A 109 -22.07 28.00 -2.31
N THR A 110 -22.78 27.29 -1.43
CA THR A 110 -23.96 27.83 -0.73
C THR A 110 -23.58 29.02 0.16
N LEU A 111 -22.48 28.92 0.89
CA LEU A 111 -22.01 29.98 1.80
C LEU A 111 -21.06 31.00 1.15
N GLN A 112 -20.85 30.93 -0.17
CA GLN A 112 -19.95 31.82 -0.91
C GLN A 112 -18.49 31.83 -0.37
N ILE A 113 -18.02 30.68 0.10
CA ILE A 113 -16.64 30.46 0.54
C ILE A 113 -15.80 30.09 -0.70
N PRO A 114 -14.62 30.71 -0.92
CA PRO A 114 -13.75 30.34 -2.02
C PRO A 114 -13.35 28.87 -1.97
N ASN A 115 -13.36 28.19 -3.12
CA ASN A 115 -12.90 26.80 -3.22
C ASN A 115 -11.40 26.71 -3.54
N MET A 116 -10.80 25.57 -3.21
CA MET A 116 -9.46 25.16 -3.67
C MET A 116 -8.31 26.13 -3.35
N TYR A 117 -8.35 26.86 -2.23
CA TYR A 117 -7.27 27.76 -1.82
C TYR A 117 -6.31 27.16 -0.78
N SER A 118 -6.73 26.12 -0.04
CA SER A 118 -5.92 25.53 1.03
C SER A 118 -5.03 24.39 0.52
N LEU A 119 -3.88 24.17 1.17
CA LEU A 119 -3.02 23.03 0.84
C LEU A 119 -3.75 21.69 1.06
N HIS A 120 -4.64 21.61 2.06
CA HIS A 120 -5.50 20.45 2.29
C HIS A 120 -6.34 20.14 1.04
N SER A 121 -6.97 21.16 0.45
CA SER A 121 -7.77 20.99 -0.76
C SER A 121 -6.94 20.59 -1.99
N TRP A 122 -5.75 21.17 -2.18
CA TRP A 122 -4.85 20.84 -3.30
C TRP A 122 -4.39 19.38 -3.23
N VAL A 123 -3.84 18.97 -2.07
CA VAL A 123 -3.38 17.59 -1.87
C VAL A 123 -4.56 16.63 -1.91
N GLY A 124 -5.70 16.98 -1.32
CA GLY A 124 -6.92 16.16 -1.33
C GLY A 124 -7.44 15.88 -2.74
N LEU A 125 -7.52 16.90 -3.59
CA LEU A 125 -7.99 16.70 -4.97
C LEU A 125 -7.00 15.87 -5.79
N ILE A 126 -5.68 16.12 -5.66
CA ILE A 126 -4.65 15.29 -6.30
C ILE A 126 -4.79 13.83 -5.89
N VAL A 127 -4.96 13.56 -4.60
CA VAL A 127 -5.15 12.20 -4.07
C VAL A 127 -6.39 11.53 -4.63
N VAL A 128 -7.52 12.23 -4.72
CA VAL A 128 -8.75 11.68 -5.31
C VAL A 128 -8.55 11.35 -6.78
N ILE A 129 -7.92 12.24 -7.56
CA ILE A 129 -7.62 11.99 -8.98
C ILE A 129 -6.71 10.77 -9.14
N LEU A 130 -5.60 10.72 -8.39
CA LEU A 130 -4.67 9.59 -8.42
C LEU A 130 -5.34 8.29 -7.99
N TYR A 131 -6.23 8.34 -7.00
CA TYR A 131 -7.00 7.19 -6.56
C TYR A 131 -7.95 6.66 -7.66
N MET A 132 -8.64 7.55 -8.39
CA MET A 132 -9.49 7.16 -9.51
C MET A 132 -8.69 6.55 -10.66
N LEU A 133 -7.53 7.13 -10.99
CA LEU A 133 -6.61 6.57 -12.00
C LEU A 133 -6.10 5.19 -11.56
N GLN A 134 -5.71 5.04 -10.30
CA GLN A 134 -5.28 3.78 -9.71
C GLN A 134 -6.38 2.72 -9.80
N LEU A 135 -7.64 3.08 -9.52
CA LEU A 135 -8.80 2.20 -9.60
C LEU A 135 -9.10 1.78 -11.05
N LEU A 136 -9.13 2.74 -11.98
CA LEU A 136 -9.40 2.49 -13.40
C LEU A 136 -8.31 1.59 -14.03
N LEU A 137 -7.04 1.91 -13.80
CA LEU A 137 -5.91 1.11 -14.28
C LEU A 137 -5.90 -0.27 -13.61
N GLY A 138 -6.15 -0.33 -12.30
CA GLY A 138 -6.21 -1.58 -11.56
C GLY A 138 -7.31 -2.51 -12.06
N PHE A 139 -8.50 -1.97 -12.32
CA PHE A 139 -9.62 -2.69 -12.91
C PHE A 139 -9.28 -3.21 -14.31
N SER A 140 -8.81 -2.32 -15.18
CA SER A 140 -8.56 -2.62 -16.60
C SER A 140 -7.42 -3.63 -16.80
N VAL A 141 -6.37 -3.56 -15.98
CA VAL A 141 -5.17 -4.39 -16.12
C VAL A 141 -5.26 -5.68 -15.30
N PHE A 142 -5.75 -5.61 -14.06
CA PHE A 142 -5.68 -6.75 -13.15
C PHE A 142 -6.99 -7.51 -13.00
N LEU A 143 -8.16 -6.91 -13.20
CA LEU A 143 -9.44 -7.60 -13.09
C LEU A 143 -9.90 -8.16 -14.44
N LEU A 144 -9.89 -7.34 -15.50
CA LEU A 144 -10.28 -7.78 -16.83
C LEU A 144 -9.30 -8.80 -17.45
N PRO A 145 -9.76 -9.67 -18.37
CA PRO A 145 -8.92 -10.71 -18.95
C PRO A 145 -7.98 -10.21 -20.06
N PHE A 146 -8.19 -9.01 -20.59
CA PHE A 146 -7.58 -8.56 -21.86
C PHE A 146 -6.10 -8.14 -21.77
N ALA A 147 -5.62 -7.73 -20.59
CA ALA A 147 -4.26 -7.21 -20.45
C ALA A 147 -3.18 -8.31 -20.54
N PRO A 148 -2.13 -8.14 -21.38
CA PRO A 148 -1.02 -9.09 -21.49
C PRO A 148 -0.29 -9.35 -20.16
N LEU A 149 0.29 -10.54 -20.00
CA LEU A 149 1.03 -10.91 -18.78
C LEU A 149 2.27 -10.03 -18.53
N SER A 150 2.96 -9.61 -19.60
CA SER A 150 4.11 -8.69 -19.51
C SER A 150 3.70 -7.33 -18.94
N LEU A 151 2.58 -6.76 -19.41
CA LEU A 151 2.04 -5.50 -18.91
C LEU A 151 1.65 -5.62 -17.42
N ARG A 152 0.99 -6.72 -17.04
CA ARG A 152 0.65 -6.98 -15.62
C ARG A 152 1.91 -7.07 -14.74
N ALA A 153 2.96 -7.73 -15.22
CA ALA A 153 4.21 -7.86 -14.48
C ALA A 153 4.91 -6.50 -14.31
N PHE A 154 4.92 -5.66 -15.35
CA PHE A 154 5.50 -4.32 -15.31
C PHE A 154 4.72 -3.35 -14.42
N LEU A 155 3.39 -3.35 -14.48
CA LEU A 155 2.55 -2.42 -13.73
C LEU A 155 2.34 -2.83 -12.26
N MET A 156 2.55 -4.09 -11.89
CA MET A 156 2.31 -4.57 -10.52
C MET A 156 3.15 -3.83 -9.46
N PRO A 157 4.47 -3.63 -9.60
CA PRO A 157 5.25 -2.84 -8.64
C PRO A 157 4.78 -1.40 -8.53
N ILE A 158 4.44 -0.78 -9.68
CA ILE A 158 3.93 0.60 -9.73
C ILE A 158 2.61 0.68 -8.97
N HIS A 159 1.66 -0.21 -9.25
CA HIS A 159 0.36 -0.28 -8.59
C HIS A 159 0.50 -0.47 -7.06
N VAL A 160 1.40 -1.35 -6.62
CA VAL A 160 1.62 -1.55 -5.18
C VAL A 160 2.22 -0.29 -4.54
N TYR A 161 3.24 0.31 -5.15
CA TYR A 161 3.85 1.53 -4.64
C TYR A 161 2.86 2.70 -4.60
N SER A 162 2.18 2.98 -5.71
CA SER A 162 1.22 4.08 -5.82
C SER A 162 0.06 3.90 -4.85
N GLY A 163 -0.43 2.68 -4.64
CA GLY A 163 -1.49 2.41 -3.66
C GLY A 163 -1.10 2.78 -2.23
N LEU A 164 0.14 2.48 -1.84
CA LEU A 164 0.67 2.86 -0.51
C LEU A 164 0.95 4.35 -0.42
N PHE A 165 1.52 4.95 -1.46
CA PHE A 165 1.76 6.38 -1.52
C PHE A 165 0.44 7.16 -1.39
N ILE A 166 -0.58 6.81 -2.18
CA ILE A 166 -1.91 7.42 -2.12
C ILE A 166 -2.50 7.29 -0.72
N PHE A 167 -2.44 6.11 -0.09
CA PHE A 167 -2.95 5.91 1.27
C PHE A 167 -2.21 6.75 2.31
N GLY A 168 -0.88 6.83 2.25
CA GLY A 168 -0.10 7.71 3.13
C GLY A 168 -0.48 9.18 2.95
N THR A 169 -0.68 9.62 1.71
CA THR A 169 -1.11 10.99 1.41
C THR A 169 -2.55 11.26 1.87
N VAL A 170 -3.47 10.29 1.78
CA VAL A 170 -4.81 10.39 2.40
C VAL A 170 -4.70 10.68 3.89
N ILE A 171 -3.88 9.91 4.62
CA ILE A 171 -3.68 10.10 6.06
C ILE A 171 -3.18 11.53 6.33
N ALA A 172 -2.18 12.00 5.59
CA ALA A 172 -1.68 13.37 5.72
C ALA A 172 -2.77 14.43 5.45
N THR A 173 -3.55 14.27 4.37
CA THR A 173 -4.65 15.16 4.01
C THR A 173 -5.73 15.21 5.08
N VAL A 174 -6.07 14.07 5.70
CA VAL A 174 -7.04 14.00 6.80
C VAL A 174 -6.53 14.78 8.01
N LEU A 175 -5.26 14.62 8.40
CA LEU A 175 -4.67 15.37 9.51
C LEU A 175 -4.67 16.88 9.25
N MET A 176 -4.38 17.29 8.01
CA MET A 176 -4.48 18.69 7.61
C MET A 176 -5.92 19.22 7.69
N GLY A 177 -6.90 18.46 7.20
CA GLY A 177 -8.31 18.86 7.22
C GLY A 177 -8.89 18.94 8.64
N VAL A 178 -8.51 18.00 9.52
CA VAL A 178 -8.81 18.05 10.95
C VAL A 178 -8.23 19.31 11.59
N THR A 179 -6.95 19.59 11.33
CA THR A 179 -6.26 20.79 11.86
C THR A 179 -6.94 22.07 11.38
N GLU A 180 -7.21 22.18 10.08
CA GLU A 180 -7.90 23.31 9.47
C GLU A 180 -9.29 23.54 10.09
N LYS A 181 -10.08 22.46 10.22
CA LYS A 181 -11.43 22.55 10.80
C LYS A 181 -11.41 22.96 12.28
N LEU A 182 -10.47 22.47 13.08
CA LEU A 182 -10.33 22.87 14.48
C LEU A 182 -9.96 24.33 14.61
N ILE A 183 -9.00 24.83 13.82
CA ILE A 183 -8.59 26.23 13.82
C ILE A 183 -9.78 27.14 13.46
N PHE A 184 -10.57 26.77 12.45
CA PHE A 184 -11.69 27.59 12.02
C PHE A 184 -12.86 27.59 13.00
N SER A 185 -13.14 26.44 13.62
CA SER A 185 -14.36 26.27 14.41
C SER A 185 -14.18 26.59 15.90
N LEU A 186 -12.97 26.43 16.46
CA LEU A 186 -12.70 26.64 17.88
C LEU A 186 -12.07 28.01 18.11
N GLN A 187 -12.90 29.05 18.02
CA GLN A 187 -12.49 30.42 18.32
C GLN A 187 -12.82 30.83 19.76
N ASN A 188 -13.97 30.37 20.30
CA ASN A 188 -14.41 30.68 21.66
C ASN A 188 -15.16 29.45 22.26
N PRO A 189 -14.52 28.67 23.15
CA PRO A 189 -13.13 28.77 23.58
C PRO A 189 -12.15 28.52 22.43
N ALA A 190 -11.02 29.24 22.44
CA ALA A 190 -10.00 29.11 21.41
C ALA A 190 -9.32 27.74 21.47
N TYR A 191 -8.95 27.16 20.31
CA TYR A 191 -8.31 25.85 20.23
C TYR A 191 -7.07 25.70 21.13
N SER A 192 -6.26 26.76 21.25
CA SER A 192 -5.06 26.79 22.11
C SER A 192 -5.33 26.60 23.60
N THR A 193 -6.57 26.78 24.06
CA THR A 193 -6.97 26.54 25.46
C THR A 193 -7.26 25.07 25.76
N LEU A 194 -7.05 24.18 24.78
CA LEU A 194 -7.32 22.74 24.88
C LEU A 194 -8.76 22.42 25.33
N PRO A 195 -9.79 22.98 24.64
CA PRO A 195 -11.17 22.64 24.97
C PRO A 195 -11.43 21.15 24.72
N PRO A 196 -12.47 20.55 25.35
CA PRO A 196 -12.76 19.12 25.23
C PRO A 196 -12.85 18.61 23.79
N GLU A 197 -13.49 19.37 22.90
CA GLU A 197 -13.53 19.05 21.47
C GLU A 197 -12.15 19.00 20.83
N GLY A 198 -11.27 19.95 21.15
CA GLY A 198 -9.90 19.99 20.63
C GLY A 198 -9.09 18.75 21.04
N ILE A 199 -9.18 18.35 22.31
CA ILE A 199 -8.52 17.13 22.82
C ILE A 199 -9.10 15.89 22.14
N PHE A 200 -10.43 15.81 22.03
CA PHE A 200 -11.13 14.69 21.43
C PHE A 200 -10.76 14.50 19.95
N THR A 201 -10.79 15.58 19.17
CA THR A 201 -10.49 15.54 17.75
C THR A 201 -8.99 15.37 17.46
N ASN A 202 -8.10 15.85 18.35
CA ASN A 202 -6.68 15.48 18.29
C ASN A 202 -6.47 13.98 18.52
N THR A 203 -7.21 13.40 19.46
CA THR A 203 -7.18 11.94 19.69
C THR A 203 -7.65 11.18 18.46
N LEU A 204 -8.70 11.66 17.77
CA LEU A 204 -9.10 11.13 16.45
C LEU A 204 -7.93 11.18 15.43
N GLY A 205 -7.21 12.30 15.34
CA GLY A 205 -6.04 12.41 14.47
C GLY A 205 -4.96 11.37 14.79
N LEU A 206 -4.69 11.13 16.07
CA LEU A 206 -3.75 10.09 16.51
C LEU A 206 -4.23 8.67 16.18
N LEU A 207 -5.53 8.39 16.32
CA LEU A 207 -6.13 7.11 15.92
C LEU A 207 -5.98 6.87 14.42
N VAL A 208 -6.25 7.88 13.58
CA VAL A 208 -6.07 7.81 12.12
C VAL A 208 -4.61 7.54 11.76
N LEU A 209 -3.67 8.22 12.42
CA LEU A 209 -2.23 8.01 12.19
C LEU A 209 -1.77 6.60 12.60
N LEU A 210 -2.22 6.13 13.77
CA LEU A 210 -1.92 4.78 14.26
C LEU A 210 -2.51 3.70 13.34
N PHE A 211 -3.76 3.88 12.90
CA PHE A 211 -4.39 3.00 11.91
C PHE A 211 -3.55 2.92 10.63
N GLY A 212 -3.14 4.07 10.09
CA GLY A 212 -2.25 4.15 8.94
C GLY A 212 -0.98 3.31 9.16
N GLY A 213 -0.28 3.53 10.28
CA GLY A 213 0.93 2.79 10.65
C GLY A 213 0.71 1.27 10.73
N LEU A 214 -0.40 0.81 11.31
CA LEU A 214 -0.74 -0.60 11.39
C LEU A 214 -0.98 -1.22 10.00
N ILE A 215 -1.71 -0.52 9.12
CA ILE A 215 -1.93 -0.96 7.73
C ILE A 215 -0.59 -1.04 6.97
N PHE A 216 0.27 -0.01 7.10
CA PHE A 216 1.62 -0.02 6.51
C PHE A 216 2.47 -1.19 7.01
N TRP A 217 2.40 -1.48 8.31
CA TRP A 217 3.12 -2.62 8.88
C TRP A 217 2.61 -3.95 8.31
N ILE A 218 1.29 -4.17 8.29
CA ILE A 218 0.71 -5.40 7.75
C ILE A 218 1.04 -5.56 6.26
N VAL A 219 0.94 -4.47 5.50
CA VAL A 219 1.08 -4.51 4.03
C VAL A 219 2.53 -4.65 3.55
N THR A 220 3.52 -4.46 4.41
CA THR A 220 4.94 -4.54 4.02
C THR A 220 5.61 -5.85 4.42
N ARG A 221 4.96 -6.71 5.22
CA ARG A 221 5.53 -8.01 5.63
C ARG A 221 5.58 -9.01 4.48
N PRO A 222 6.77 -9.46 4.03
CA PRO A 222 6.87 -10.44 2.94
C PRO A 222 6.21 -11.78 3.29
N GLN A 223 6.32 -12.23 4.55
CA GLN A 223 5.77 -13.49 5.04
C GLN A 223 4.22 -13.54 5.02
N TRP A 224 3.55 -12.38 4.94
CA TRP A 224 2.08 -12.30 4.87
C TRP A 224 1.57 -12.01 3.46
N LYS A 225 2.45 -11.99 2.46
CA LYS A 225 2.04 -11.84 1.07
C LYS A 225 1.30 -13.10 0.62
N ARG A 226 0.18 -12.94 -0.08
CA ARG A 226 -0.56 -14.06 -0.66
C ARG A 226 0.39 -14.97 -1.47
N PRO A 227 0.40 -16.29 -1.23
CA PRO A 227 1.21 -17.23 -2.01
C PRO A 227 0.92 -17.14 -3.51
N LYS A 228 1.96 -17.33 -4.33
CA LYS A 228 1.81 -17.37 -5.80
C LYS A 228 1.07 -18.66 -6.21
N GLU A 229 0.22 -18.56 -7.22
CA GLU A 229 -0.47 -19.73 -7.82
C GLU A 229 0.56 -20.67 -8.47
N PRO A 230 0.42 -22.01 -8.33
CA PRO A 230 1.37 -23.00 -8.89
C PRO A 230 1.63 -22.82 -10.39
N ASN A 231 0.62 -22.42 -11.16
CA ASN A 231 0.72 -22.26 -12.61
C ASN A 231 1.60 -21.07 -13.07
N SER A 232 2.11 -20.26 -12.14
CA SER A 232 3.04 -19.16 -12.46
C SER A 232 4.52 -19.59 -12.48
N ILE A 233 4.84 -20.80 -12.05
CA ILE A 233 6.21 -21.35 -12.06
C ILE A 233 6.54 -22.00 -13.42
N LEU A 234 5.54 -22.52 -14.13
CA LEU A 234 5.69 -23.21 -15.42
C LEU A 234 5.94 -22.29 -16.63
N LEU A 235 5.90 -20.97 -16.46
CA LEU A 235 6.07 -19.98 -17.54
C LEU A 235 7.34 -19.13 -17.39
N GLN A 236 8.28 -19.52 -16.53
CA GLN A 236 9.64 -19.01 -16.66
C GLN A 236 10.32 -19.78 -17.80
N PRO A 237 10.85 -19.11 -18.84
CA PRO A 237 11.74 -19.78 -19.77
C PRO A 237 12.99 -20.15 -18.97
N ASN A 238 13.14 -21.45 -18.69
CA ASN A 238 14.36 -21.98 -18.11
C ASN A 238 15.51 -21.62 -19.05
N ARG A 239 16.37 -20.68 -18.65
CA ARG A 239 17.66 -20.47 -19.29
C ARG A 239 18.59 -21.56 -18.77
N SER A 240 18.40 -22.77 -19.29
CA SER A 240 19.37 -23.85 -19.20
C SER A 240 19.72 -24.26 -20.62
N ASN A 241 20.82 -23.70 -21.13
CA ASN A 241 21.54 -24.33 -22.24
C ASN A 241 21.92 -25.76 -21.81
N PRO A 242 21.76 -26.72 -22.71
CA PRO A 242 22.95 -27.36 -23.24
C PRO A 242 23.01 -27.22 -24.77
N GLU A 243 24.20 -26.94 -25.25
CA GLU A 243 24.53 -26.97 -26.67
C GLU A 243 24.27 -28.36 -27.26
N GLY A 244 23.49 -28.37 -28.33
CA GLY A 244 23.80 -29.00 -29.61
C GLY A 244 24.24 -30.48 -29.71
N VAL A 245 23.31 -31.28 -30.24
CA VAL A 245 23.41 -32.11 -31.47
C VAL A 245 24.17 -33.46 -31.44
N GLU A 246 23.38 -34.49 -31.78
CA GLU A 246 23.62 -35.76 -32.49
C GLU A 246 24.49 -36.88 -31.91
N GLY A 247 23.93 -38.10 -32.00
CA GLY A 247 24.61 -39.34 -31.66
C GLY A 247 25.38 -39.95 -32.83
N SER A 248 26.14 -41.00 -32.54
CA SER A 248 26.46 -42.04 -33.53
C SER A 248 26.91 -43.33 -32.84
N MET A 249 26.51 -44.43 -33.48
CA MET A 249 26.92 -45.79 -33.23
C MET A 249 28.42 -46.01 -33.48
N ALA A 250 28.93 -47.04 -32.82
CA ALA A 250 30.30 -47.55 -32.94
C ALA A 250 30.59 -48.09 -34.35
N ILE A 251 31.72 -47.69 -34.94
CA ILE A 251 32.53 -48.51 -35.85
C ILE A 251 34.01 -48.19 -35.61
N ASN A 252 34.76 -49.25 -35.30
CA ASN A 252 36.23 -49.27 -35.23
C ASN A 252 36.79 -49.42 -36.66
N PHE A 253 37.68 -48.54 -37.09
CA PHE A 253 38.65 -48.81 -38.16
C PHE A 253 39.96 -48.06 -37.87
N GLY A 254 41.06 -48.73 -38.19
CA GLY A 254 42.38 -48.42 -37.65
C GLY A 254 43.21 -47.42 -38.43
N ASN A 255 44.32 -47.11 -37.75
CA ASN A 255 45.68 -46.93 -38.25
C ASN A 255 46.13 -45.52 -38.69
N VAL A 256 47.38 -45.24 -38.28
CA VAL A 256 48.40 -44.35 -38.88
C VAL A 256 48.60 -42.95 -38.30
N ASP A 257 49.70 -42.89 -37.52
CA ASP A 257 50.81 -41.92 -37.45
C ASP A 257 50.67 -40.42 -37.10
N LYS A 258 51.63 -40.06 -36.21
CA LYS A 258 52.44 -38.83 -36.15
C LYS A 258 51.72 -37.53 -35.77
N SER A 259 52.29 -36.63 -34.98
CA SER A 259 53.60 -36.49 -34.35
C SER A 259 53.56 -35.16 -33.59
N ASP A 260 54.34 -35.06 -32.51
CA ASP A 260 54.99 -33.84 -32.01
C ASP A 260 54.09 -32.67 -31.58
N SER A 261 54.37 -31.86 -30.56
CA SER A 261 55.40 -31.79 -29.54
C SER A 261 54.90 -30.59 -28.67
N ASP A 262 54.89 -30.74 -27.36
CA ASP A 262 55.89 -30.15 -26.46
C ASP A 262 55.48 -28.84 -25.78
N LEU A 263 55.56 -28.93 -24.45
CA LEU A 263 56.12 -27.96 -23.51
C LEU A 263 55.20 -26.87 -22.92
N ASN A 264 54.86 -27.16 -21.65
CA ASN A 264 55.25 -26.38 -20.46
C ASN A 264 54.61 -24.99 -20.26
N ASN A 265 54.33 -24.53 -19.05
CA ASN A 265 54.40 -25.09 -17.72
C ASN A 265 53.69 -24.10 -16.78
N GLU A 266 53.11 -24.64 -15.70
CA GLU A 266 53.52 -24.28 -14.34
C GLU A 266 53.98 -22.82 -14.11
N ALA A 267 53.04 -21.88 -13.94
CA ALA A 267 53.38 -20.53 -13.45
C ALA A 267 52.31 -19.80 -12.60
N ALA A 268 51.07 -20.31 -12.45
CA ALA A 268 50.02 -19.54 -11.75
C ALA A 268 49.47 -20.17 -10.46
N ALA A 269 49.86 -21.41 -10.11
CA ALA A 269 49.31 -22.13 -8.95
C ALA A 269 50.06 -21.89 -7.63
N ARG A 270 50.96 -20.90 -7.54
CA ARG A 270 51.82 -20.69 -6.36
C ARG A 270 52.05 -19.21 -6.07
N LYS A 271 51.07 -18.53 -5.47
CA LYS A 271 51.28 -17.38 -4.57
C LYS A 271 49.96 -16.95 -3.92
N ARG A 272 50.01 -16.75 -2.60
CA ARG A 272 48.98 -16.21 -1.68
C ARG A 272 48.10 -17.22 -0.94
N ASN A 273 48.73 -18.23 -0.35
CA ASN A 273 48.49 -18.57 1.06
C ASN A 273 49.80 -18.30 1.81
N ILE A 274 49.72 -17.97 3.11
CA ILE A 274 50.76 -17.49 4.07
C ILE A 274 50.65 -15.96 4.26
N THR A 275 50.34 -15.36 5.42
CA THR A 275 50.12 -15.75 6.84
C THR A 275 49.65 -14.44 7.55
N VAL A 276 48.59 -14.45 8.36
CA VAL A 276 48.59 -14.46 9.85
C VAL A 276 48.84 -13.09 10.52
N ASP A 277 47.80 -12.66 11.24
CA ASP A 277 47.70 -12.02 12.56
C ASP A 277 48.44 -10.72 12.96
N GLU A 278 47.66 -9.95 13.73
CA GLU A 278 48.01 -9.07 14.85
C GLU A 278 49.00 -7.91 14.62
N ALA A 279 48.45 -6.69 14.65
CA ALA A 279 48.90 -5.63 15.57
C ALA A 279 48.01 -4.38 15.43
N GLY A 280 47.65 -3.74 16.56
CA GLY A 280 47.50 -2.28 16.59
C GLY A 280 46.17 -1.70 17.07
N GLN A 281 45.96 -1.75 18.38
CA GLN A 281 45.08 -0.91 19.20
C GLN A 281 45.14 0.62 18.95
N ARG A 282 44.03 1.29 19.32
CA ARG A 282 43.85 2.66 19.90
C ARG A 282 43.97 3.91 18.99
N SER A 283 42.89 4.72 18.91
CA SER A 283 42.59 5.88 19.80
C SER A 283 41.72 6.96 19.12
N THR A 284 40.65 7.38 19.82
CA THR A 284 40.06 8.74 19.93
C THR A 284 40.04 9.72 18.73
N MET A 285 38.84 10.06 18.25
CA MET A 285 38.13 11.34 18.49
C MET A 285 36.65 11.17 18.14
#